data_AF-A0A6B1GM57-F1
#
_entry.id   AF-A0A6B1GM57-F1
#
_cell.length_a   1.000
_cell.length_b   1.000
_cell.length_c   1.000
_cell.angle_alpha   90.00
_cell.angle_beta   90.00
_cell.angle_gamma   90.00
#
_symmetry.space_group_name_H-M   'P 1'
#
loop_
_entity.id
_entity.type
_entity.pdbx_description
1 polymer ?
#
loop_
_entity_poly.entity_id
_entity_poly.type
_entity_poly.pdbx_seq_one_letter_code
_entity_poly.pdbx_strand_id
1 'polypeptide(L)'
;MRQFFAHFLIVLAAWTLTIKWILPVVWALNENVAISTYIWWDFWWVIHIALGVALIHGFRFLFSFVMIVSVLEIGIVVTKFVLFLPDPEWTIWTMNWFVNKVFVLVIFVMLLSHAMFNRHSYQH
;
A
#
# COMPACT_ATOMS: atom_id res chain seq x y z
N MET A 1 4.30 18.66 -3.41
CA MET A 1 3.72 17.37 -3.83
C MET A 1 4.45 16.13 -3.28
N ARG A 2 5.79 16.05 -3.33
CA ARG A 2 6.53 14.89 -2.77
C ARG A 2 6.21 14.58 -1.30
N GLN A 3 6.11 15.61 -0.46
CA GLN A 3 5.73 15.46 0.95
C GLN A 3 4.33 14.85 1.10
N PHE A 4 3.34 15.26 0.29
CA PHE A 4 2.00 14.67 0.34
C PHE A 4 2.06 13.15 0.10
N PHE A 5 2.73 12.72 -0.98
CA PHE A 5 2.88 11.29 -1.28
C PHE A 5 3.61 10.55 -0.17
N ALA A 6 4.66 11.14 0.41
CA ALA A 6 5.40 10.52 1.50
C ALA A 6 4.53 10.26 2.73
N HIS A 7 3.83 11.29 3.21
CA HIS A 7 2.97 11.15 4.39
C HIS A 7 1.80 10.19 4.10
N PHE A 8 1.22 10.25 2.89
CA PHE A 8 0.13 9.34 2.52
C PHE A 8 0.59 7.88 2.47
N LEU A 9 1.80 7.59 1.96
CA LEU A 9 2.38 6.25 1.97
C LEU A 9 2.62 5.74 3.41
N ILE A 10 3.04 6.61 4.33
CA ILE A 10 3.21 6.26 5.74
C ILE A 10 1.84 5.96 6.39
N VAL A 11 0.82 6.78 6.11
CA VAL A 11 -0.55 6.53 6.59
C VAL A 11 -1.10 5.21 6.03
N LEU A 12 -0.88 4.93 4.74
CA LEU A 12 -1.26 3.66 4.12
C LEU A 12 -0.54 2.45 4.73
N ALA A 13 0.74 2.60 5.06
CA ALA A 13 1.48 1.55 5.75
C ALA A 13 0.91 1.29 7.15
N ALA A 14 0.62 2.35 7.90
CA ALA A 14 -0.01 2.25 9.21
C ALA A 14 -1.40 1.60 9.11
N TRP A 15 -2.23 2.01 8.15
CA TRP A 15 -3.54 1.40 7.92
C TRP A 15 -3.43 -0.07 7.52
N THR A 16 -2.45 -0.43 6.67
CA THR A 16 -2.18 -1.82 6.30
C THR A 16 -1.83 -2.66 7.53
N LEU A 17 -1.02 -2.13 8.45
CA LEU A 17 -0.74 -2.81 9.72
C LEU A 17 -2.00 -2.93 10.59
N THR A 18 -2.84 -1.89 10.65
CA THR A 18 -4.10 -1.93 11.40
C THR A 18 -5.00 -3.06 10.90
N ILE A 19 -5.25 -3.14 9.59
CA ILE A 19 -6.21 -4.12 9.05
C ILE A 19 -5.65 -5.55 8.99
N LYS A 20 -4.32 -5.73 8.94
CA LYS A 20 -3.69 -7.06 8.81
C LYS A 20 -3.21 -7.66 10.11
N TRP A 21 -3.04 -6.84 11.14
CA TRP A 21 -2.54 -7.26 12.43
C TRP A 21 -3.45 -6.84 13.56
N ILE A 22 -3.65 -5.52 13.76
CA ILE A 22 -4.36 -5.02 14.94
C ILE A 22 -5.81 -5.55 14.96
N LEU A 23 -6.55 -5.34 13.87
CA LEU A 23 -7.95 -5.78 13.77
C LEU A 23 -8.08 -7.31 13.86
N PRO A 24 -7.30 -8.11 13.10
CA PRO A 24 -7.25 -9.57 13.25
C PRO A 24 -6.96 -10.06 14.67
N VAL A 25 -5.98 -9.46 15.36
CA VAL A 25 -5.60 -9.84 16.72
C VAL A 25 -6.74 -9.55 17.69
N VAL A 26 -7.32 -8.35 17.64
CA VAL A 26 -8.44 -7.97 18.51
C VAL A 26 -9.65 -8.88 18.26
N TRP A 27 -9.94 -9.19 17.00
CA TRP A 27 -11.04 -10.09 16.65
C TRP A 27 -10.82 -11.51 17.13
N ALA A 28 -9.62 -12.06 16.95
CA ALA A 28 -9.26 -13.40 17.39
C ALA A 28 -9.35 -13.55 18.92
N LEU A 29 -8.91 -12.53 19.67
CA LEU A 29 -9.04 -12.48 21.12
C LEU A 29 -10.51 -12.46 21.56
N ASN A 30 -11.36 -11.70 20.86
CA ASN A 30 -12.79 -11.64 21.15
C ASN A 30 -13.50 -12.99 20.88
N GLU A 31 -13.08 -13.73 19.86
CA GLU A 31 -13.63 -15.04 19.52
C GLU A 31 -12.98 -16.21 20.27
N ASN A 32 -11.98 -15.95 21.13
CA ASN A 32 -11.18 -16.96 21.83
C ASN A 32 -10.56 -18.01 20.89
N VAL A 33 -10.11 -17.58 19.71
CA VAL A 33 -9.37 -18.41 18.75
C VAL A 33 -7.88 -18.06 18.76
N ALA A 34 -7.06 -18.84 18.06
CA ALA A 34 -5.64 -18.54 17.92
C ALA A 34 -5.43 -17.15 17.31
N ILE A 35 -4.48 -16.38 17.85
CA ILE A 35 -4.22 -14.99 17.44
C ILE A 35 -3.85 -14.87 15.95
N SER A 36 -3.22 -15.91 15.40
CA SER A 36 -2.80 -15.97 13.99
C SER A 36 -3.92 -16.33 13.01
N THR A 37 -5.13 -16.67 13.48
CA THR A 37 -6.22 -17.19 12.63
C THR A 37 -6.57 -16.26 11.47
N TYR A 38 -6.61 -14.94 11.73
CA TYR A 38 -7.04 -13.94 10.75
C TYR A 38 -5.89 -13.09 10.20
N ILE A 39 -4.63 -13.38 10.56
CA ILE A 39 -3.48 -12.56 10.17
C ILE A 39 -3.10 -12.85 8.72
N TRP A 40 -3.11 -11.81 7.90
CA TRP A 40 -2.67 -11.90 6.50
C TRP A 40 -1.25 -11.38 6.37
N TRP A 41 -0.31 -12.29 6.12
CA TRP A 41 1.10 -11.97 6.05
C TRP A 41 1.47 -11.29 4.72
N ASP A 42 1.89 -10.03 4.81
CA ASP A 42 2.70 -9.38 3.80
C ASP A 42 3.61 -8.30 4.43
N PHE A 43 4.63 -7.92 3.68
CA PHE A 43 5.61 -6.92 4.11
C PHE A 43 5.66 -5.70 3.20
N TRP A 44 4.63 -5.51 2.37
CA TRP A 44 4.58 -4.40 1.41
C TRP A 44 4.49 -3.03 2.08
N TRP A 45 3.95 -2.98 3.30
CA TRP A 45 3.99 -1.79 4.14
C TRP A 45 5.42 -1.28 4.40
N VAL A 46 6.43 -2.16 4.43
CA VAL A 46 7.85 -1.78 4.56
C VAL A 46 8.32 -1.00 3.34
N ILE A 47 7.93 -1.44 2.14
CA ILE A 47 8.26 -0.77 0.88
C ILE A 47 7.58 0.60 0.80
N HIS A 48 6.34 0.73 1.28
CA HIS A 48 5.64 2.01 1.36
C HIS A 48 6.37 2.99 2.30
N ILE A 49 6.80 2.54 3.48
CA ILE A 49 7.58 3.37 4.41
C ILE A 49 8.91 3.75 3.77
N ALA A 50 9.64 2.79 3.18
CA ALA A 50 10.92 3.06 2.53
C ALA A 50 10.79 4.09 1.40
N LEU A 51 9.74 3.97 0.57
CA LEU A 51 9.43 4.95 -0.47
C LEU A 51 9.03 6.30 0.09
N GLY A 52 8.23 6.34 1.16
CA GLY A 52 7.86 7.59 1.84
C GLY A 52 9.07 8.32 2.40
N VAL A 53 9.95 7.61 3.11
CA VAL A 53 11.21 8.16 3.65
C VAL A 53 12.12 8.65 2.53
N ALA A 54 12.22 7.89 1.43
CA ALA A 54 12.98 8.28 0.26
C ALA A 54 12.45 9.56 -0.41
N LEU A 55 11.13 9.73 -0.49
CA LEU A 55 10.49 10.93 -1.02
C LEU A 55 10.73 12.18 -0.15
N ILE A 56 10.98 11.99 1.15
CA ILE A 56 11.31 13.07 2.10
C ILE A 56 12.78 13.48 1.96
N HIS A 57 13.69 12.51 2.07
CA HIS A 57 15.12 12.81 2.18
C HIS A 57 15.80 13.03 0.83
N GLY A 58 15.25 12.43 -0.24
CA GLY A 58 15.94 12.35 -1.52
C GLY A 58 17.12 11.37 -1.45
N PHE A 59 17.28 10.56 -2.49
CA PHE A 59 18.47 9.73 -2.66
C PHE A 59 18.74 9.56 -4.16
N ARG A 60 19.98 9.21 -4.52
CA ARG A 60 20.50 9.25 -5.90
C ARG A 60 19.66 8.51 -6.95
N PHE A 61 18.89 7.50 -6.53
CA PHE A 61 18.06 6.69 -7.41
C PHE A 61 16.56 6.85 -7.14
N LEU A 62 16.14 7.98 -6.54
CA LEU A 62 14.75 8.23 -6.17
C LEU A 62 13.79 8.09 -7.35
N PHE A 63 14.10 8.68 -8.50
CA PHE A 63 13.25 8.57 -9.68
C PHE A 63 13.04 7.11 -10.10
N SER A 64 14.13 6.35 -10.26
CA SER A 64 14.05 4.94 -10.64
C SER A 64 13.28 4.12 -9.60
N PHE A 65 13.48 4.40 -8.31
CA PHE A 65 12.78 3.71 -7.24
C PHE A 65 11.27 3.99 -7.23
N VAL A 66 10.88 5.26 -7.40
CA VAL A 66 9.46 5.66 -7.55
C VAL A 66 8.83 4.95 -8.75
N MET A 67 9.51 4.94 -9.91
CA MET A 67 8.99 4.30 -11.12
C MET A 67 8.80 2.80 -10.93
N ILE A 68 9.83 2.10 -10.45
CA ILE A 68 9.80 0.64 -10.26
C ILE A 68 8.70 0.26 -9.27
N VAL A 69 8.68 0.88 -8.09
CA VAL A 69 7.70 0.54 -7.05
C VAL A 69 6.28 0.86 -7.51
N SER A 70 6.06 1.99 -8.20
CA SER A 70 4.73 2.34 -8.66
C SER A 70 4.20 1.39 -9.73
N VAL A 71 5.02 1.01 -10.71
CA VAL A 71 4.61 0.04 -11.75
C VAL A 71 4.32 -1.33 -11.13
N LEU A 72 5.18 -1.79 -10.22
CA LEU A 72 4.98 -3.06 -9.53
C LEU A 72 3.70 -3.06 -8.70
N GLU A 73 3.46 -2.02 -7.90
CA GLU A 73 2.24 -2.01 -7.08
C GLU A 73 0.96 -1.90 -7.92
N ILE A 74 0.96 -1.06 -8.96
CA ILE A 74 -0.19 -1.00 -9.88
C ILE A 74 -0.45 -2.38 -10.48
N GLY A 75 0.58 -3.06 -11.00
CA GLY A 75 0.45 -4.39 -11.58
C GLY A 75 -0.08 -5.43 -10.58
N ILE A 76 0.44 -5.46 -9.36
CA ILE A 76 0.01 -6.37 -8.29
C ILE A 76 -1.45 -6.10 -7.91
N VAL A 77 -1.83 -4.83 -7.71
CA VAL A 77 -3.18 -4.45 -7.28
C VAL A 77 -4.21 -4.72 -8.38
N VAL A 78 -3.90 -4.37 -9.63
CA VAL A 78 -4.77 -4.65 -10.78
C VAL A 78 -4.97 -6.16 -10.94
N THR A 79 -3.90 -6.96 -10.85
CA THR A 79 -4.01 -8.43 -10.91
C THR A 79 -4.92 -8.96 -9.81
N LYS A 80 -4.76 -8.46 -8.57
CA LYS A 80 -5.62 -8.83 -7.43
C LYS A 80 -7.09 -8.48 -7.68
N PHE A 81 -7.38 -7.31 -8.25
CA PHE A 81 -8.75 -6.93 -8.59
C PHE A 81 -9.33 -7.77 -9.72
N VAL A 82 -8.56 -8.08 -10.76
CA VAL A 82 -9.00 -8.97 -11.85
C VAL A 82 -9.36 -10.36 -11.33
N LEU A 83 -8.63 -10.87 -10.33
CA LEU A 83 -8.92 -12.17 -9.71
C LEU A 83 -10.10 -12.13 -8.72
N PHE A 84 -10.33 -10.99 -8.05
CA PHE A 84 -11.35 -10.88 -6.99
C PHE A 84 -12.74 -10.45 -7.51
N LEU A 85 -12.79 -9.51 -8.45
CA LEU A 85 -14.05 -8.91 -8.91
C LEU A 85 -15.03 -9.85 -9.65
N PRO A 86 -14.60 -10.94 -10.32
CA PRO A 86 -15.54 -11.86 -10.98
C PRO A 86 -16.48 -12.60 -10.03
N ASP A 87 -16.04 -12.90 -8.81
CA ASP A 87 -16.83 -13.61 -7.79
C ASP A 87 -16.41 -13.16 -6.37
N PRO A 88 -16.80 -11.94 -5.95
CA PRO A 88 -16.32 -11.37 -4.71
C PRO A 88 -17.10 -11.91 -3.50
N GLU A 89 -16.38 -12.52 -2.56
CA GLU A 89 -16.92 -12.79 -1.23
C GLU A 89 -16.76 -11.53 -0.35
N TRP A 90 -17.87 -10.96 0.13
CA TRP A 90 -17.86 -9.75 0.96
C TRP A 90 -17.96 -10.08 2.45
N THR A 91 -16.81 -10.18 3.09
CA THR A 91 -16.66 -10.27 4.55
C THR A 91 -16.04 -8.98 5.07
N ILE A 92 -15.98 -8.82 6.40
CA ILE A 92 -15.24 -7.70 7.01
C ILE A 92 -13.77 -7.66 6.55
N TRP A 93 -13.16 -8.83 6.33
CA TRP A 93 -11.76 -8.95 5.91
C TRP A 93 -11.56 -8.50 4.47
N THR A 94 -12.37 -9.03 3.54
CA THR A 94 -12.26 -8.70 2.11
C THR A 94 -12.71 -7.27 1.82
N MET A 95 -13.68 -6.73 2.57
CA MET A 95 -14.05 -5.32 2.48
C MET A 95 -12.90 -4.39 2.91
N ASN A 96 -12.29 -4.61 4.07
CA ASN A 96 -11.14 -3.82 4.53
C ASN A 96 -9.95 -3.92 3.55
N TRP A 97 -9.70 -5.13 3.05
CA TRP A 97 -8.67 -5.35 2.03
C TRP A 97 -8.97 -4.61 0.72
N PHE A 98 -10.22 -4.67 0.23
CA PHE A 98 -10.63 -4.03 -1.01
C PHE A 98 -10.45 -2.52 -0.92
N VAL A 99 -10.98 -1.90 0.15
CA VAL A 99 -10.83 -0.47 0.40
C VAL A 99 -9.36 -0.07 0.47
N ASN A 100 -8.53 -0.82 1.20
CA ASN A 100 -7.09 -0.56 1.25
C ASN A 100 -6.45 -0.61 -0.14
N LYS A 101 -6.81 -1.61 -0.97
CA LYS A 101 -6.26 -1.76 -2.31
C LYS A 101 -6.70 -0.66 -3.27
N VAL A 102 -7.91 -0.11 -3.11
CA VAL A 102 -8.37 1.07 -3.86
C VAL A 102 -7.48 2.27 -3.54
N PHE A 103 -7.26 2.59 -2.26
CA PHE A 103 -6.39 3.71 -1.88
C PHE A 103 -4.94 3.54 -2.35
N VAL A 104 -4.40 2.33 -2.25
CA VAL A 104 -3.08 1.99 -2.78
C VAL A 104 -3.02 2.24 -4.30
N LEU A 105 -4.02 1.76 -5.06
CA LEU A 105 -4.05 1.97 -6.50
C LEU A 105 -4.08 3.46 -6.87
N VAL A 106 -4.96 4.23 -6.23
CA VAL A 106 -5.11 5.66 -6.49
C VAL A 106 -3.80 6.40 -6.22
N ILE A 107 -3.16 6.18 -5.05
CA ILE A 107 -1.94 6.91 -4.72
C ILE A 107 -0.80 6.57 -5.69
N PHE A 108 -0.67 5.30 -6.09
CA PHE A 108 0.41 4.89 -6.99
C PHE A 108 0.20 5.36 -8.43
N VAL A 109 -1.04 5.39 -8.92
CA VAL A 109 -1.37 6.02 -10.21
C VAL A 109 -1.04 7.51 -10.18
N MET A 110 -1.41 8.21 -9.11
CA MET A 110 -1.10 9.64 -8.94
C MET A 110 0.41 9.88 -8.83
N LEU A 111 1.13 9.07 -8.05
CA LEU A 111 2.57 9.17 -7.85
C LEU A 111 3.32 8.91 -9.16
N LEU A 112 2.96 7.86 -9.90
CA LEU A 112 3.55 7.53 -11.19
C LEU A 112 3.32 8.65 -12.20
N SER A 113 2.07 9.12 -12.33
CA SER A 113 1.72 10.22 -13.22
C SER A 113 2.52 11.48 -12.88
N HIS A 114 2.55 11.85 -11.60
CA HIS A 114 3.30 13.02 -11.14
C HIS A 114 4.81 12.88 -11.40
N ALA A 115 5.40 11.70 -11.19
CA ALA A 115 6.81 11.45 -11.46
C ALA A 115 7.14 11.56 -12.95
N MET A 116 6.25 11.07 -13.83
CA MET A 116 6.42 11.18 -15.28
C MET A 116 6.34 12.62 -15.77
N PHE A 117 5.39 13.42 -15.27
CA PHE A 117 5.24 14.82 -15.66
C PHE A 117 6.26 15.78 -15.01
N ASN A 118 6.79 15.43 -13.83
CA ASN A 118 7.68 16.31 -13.05
C ASN A 118 9.03 15.66 -12.76
N ARG A 119 9.65 15.04 -13.77
CA ARG A 119 10.90 14.27 -13.63
C ARG A 119 12.02 15.04 -12.90
N HIS A 120 12.17 16.33 -13.19
CA HIS A 120 13.19 17.18 -12.55
C HIS A 120 13.07 17.23 -11.02
N SER A 121 11.86 17.08 -10.47
CA SER A 121 11.64 17.04 -9.02
C SER A 121 12.19 15.78 -8.34
N TYR A 122 12.69 14.80 -9.10
CA TYR A 122 13.18 13.51 -8.59
C TYR A 122 14.64 13.24 -8.98
N GLN A 123 15.27 14.18 -9.69
CA GLN A 123 16.67 14.10 -10.13
C GLN A 123 17.50 15.02 -9.25
N HIS A 124 17.97 14.51 -8.11
CA HIS A 124 18.95 15.17 -7.24
C HIS A 124 19.99 14.15 -6.78
#